data_AF-A0A2V8TA88-F1
#
_entry.id   AF-A0A2V8TA88-F1
#
_cell.length_a   1.000
_cell.length_b   1.000
_cell.length_c   1.000
_cell.angle_alpha   90.00
_cell.angle_beta   90.00
_cell.angle_gamma   90.00
#
_symmetry.space_group_name_H-M   'P 1'
#
loop_
_entity.id
_entity.type
_entity.pdbx_description
1 polymer ?
#
loop_
_entity_poly.entity_id
_entity_poly.type
_entity_poly.pdbx_seq_one_letter_code
_entity_poly.pdbx_strand_id
1 'polypeptide(L)'
;MTTRMRVKLAVLILYAIALPAALLARPFHATASPEEAATQQGDCDRIRSNDASARVVRLDLKGTRGVVLYRHAHHEAYLNPGADFPHQGQKGAECIGCHHKRGESTGVPILVKCIACHGGESDPGNPRNSEGDEEWSKRAFHDLCIGCHRASNEKGLAKCDKAPVACNECHGFTTQ
;
A
#
# COMPACT_ATOMS: atom_id res chain seq x y z
N MET A 1 -29.37 -43.39 37.81
CA MET A 1 -28.29 -42.67 37.08
C MET A 1 -28.05 -41.35 37.80
N THR A 2 -26.90 -41.20 38.47
CA THR A 2 -26.63 -40.02 39.32
C THR A 2 -26.41 -38.78 38.47
N THR A 3 -26.77 -37.60 38.96
CA THR A 3 -26.66 -36.29 38.28
C THR A 3 -25.26 -36.06 37.68
N ARG A 4 -24.24 -36.63 38.34
CA ARG A 4 -22.83 -36.61 37.91
C ARG A 4 -22.55 -37.35 36.60
N MET A 5 -23.30 -38.42 36.28
CA MET A 5 -23.14 -39.13 35.00
C MET A 5 -23.78 -38.37 33.82
N ARG A 6 -24.88 -37.65 34.07
CA ARG A 6 -25.59 -36.89 33.01
C ARG A 6 -24.75 -35.71 32.51
N VAL A 7 -24.04 -35.01 33.41
CA VAL A 7 -23.16 -33.89 33.04
C VAL A 7 -21.97 -34.35 32.21
N LYS A 8 -21.32 -35.47 32.59
CA LYS A 8 -20.18 -36.01 31.83
C LYS A 8 -20.55 -36.41 30.40
N LEU A 9 -21.74 -36.99 30.23
CA LEU A 9 -22.23 -37.39 28.90
C LEU A 9 -22.54 -36.18 28.01
N ALA A 10 -23.14 -35.12 28.57
CA ALA A 10 -23.41 -33.89 27.83
C ALA A 10 -22.14 -33.19 27.34
N VAL A 11 -21.08 -33.16 28.16
CA VAL A 11 -19.78 -32.58 27.78
C VAL A 11 -19.11 -33.38 26.66
N LEU A 12 -19.17 -34.72 26.72
CA LEU A 12 -18.60 -35.58 25.66
C LEU A 12 -19.34 -35.42 24.32
N ILE A 13 -20.66 -35.28 24.34
CA ILE A 13 -21.47 -35.05 23.13
C ILE A 13 -21.13 -33.68 22.52
N LEU A 14 -21.02 -32.62 23.34
CA LEU A 14 -20.62 -31.29 22.85
C LEU A 14 -19.22 -31.30 22.22
N TYR A 15 -18.26 -32.02 22.81
CA TYR A 15 -16.91 -32.16 22.24
C TYR A 15 -16.91 -32.95 20.93
N ALA A 16 -17.71 -34.02 20.82
CA ALA A 16 -17.80 -34.84 19.61
C ALA A 16 -18.45 -34.10 18.43
N ILE A 17 -19.35 -33.13 18.69
CA ILE A 17 -19.98 -32.30 17.66
C ILE A 17 -19.09 -31.12 17.25
N ALA A 18 -18.28 -30.56 18.16
CA ALA A 18 -17.42 -29.40 17.87
C ALA A 18 -16.17 -29.74 17.03
N LEU A 19 -15.63 -30.97 17.14
CA LEU A 19 -14.40 -31.39 16.44
C LEU A 19 -14.51 -31.51 14.89
N PRO A 20 -15.60 -32.02 14.28
CA PRO A 20 -15.69 -32.10 12.83
C PRO A 20 -15.91 -30.74 12.12
N ALA A 21 -16.43 -29.71 12.81
CA ALA A 21 -16.62 -28.40 12.21
C ALA A 21 -15.30 -27.66 11.94
N ALA A 22 -14.27 -27.88 12.77
CA ALA A 22 -12.95 -27.26 12.61
C ALA A 22 -12.13 -27.84 11.44
N LEU A 23 -12.41 -29.07 11.02
CA LEU A 23 -11.67 -29.74 9.93
C LEU A 23 -12.19 -29.40 8.52
N LEU A 24 -13.43 -28.90 8.40
CA LEU A 24 -13.98 -28.43 7.12
C LEU A 24 -13.70 -26.95 6.86
N ALA A 25 -13.22 -26.20 7.85
CA ALA A 25 -12.81 -24.81 7.70
C ALA A 25 -11.35 -24.69 7.22
N ARG A 26 -10.92 -25.52 6.26
CA ARG A 26 -9.67 -25.24 5.54
C ARG A 26 -9.91 -24.01 4.68
N PRO A 27 -9.16 -22.91 4.86
CA PRO A 27 -9.27 -21.76 3.97
C PRO A 27 -8.97 -22.26 2.55
N PHE A 28 -9.93 -22.09 1.65
CA PHE A 28 -9.69 -22.24 0.22
C PHE A 28 -8.64 -21.20 -0.16
N HIS A 29 -7.39 -21.61 -0.23
CA HIS A 29 -6.39 -20.85 -0.94
C HIS A 29 -6.72 -21.01 -2.42
N ALA A 30 -7.46 -20.05 -2.97
CA ALA A 30 -7.68 -19.94 -4.39
C ALA A 30 -6.30 -19.83 -5.07
N THR A 31 -5.84 -20.93 -5.68
CA THR A 31 -4.67 -20.91 -6.54
C THR A 31 -5.07 -20.17 -7.80
N ALA A 32 -4.37 -19.08 -8.12
CA ALA A 32 -4.61 -18.32 -9.35
C ALA A 32 -4.55 -19.24 -10.57
N SER A 33 -5.40 -18.98 -11.56
CA SER A 33 -5.41 -19.69 -12.83
C SER A 33 -4.07 -19.47 -13.56
N PRO A 34 -3.57 -20.45 -14.34
CA PRO A 34 -2.40 -20.25 -15.21
C PRO A 34 -2.51 -19.03 -16.12
N GLU A 35 -3.72 -18.66 -16.54
CA GLU A 35 -3.99 -17.48 -17.36
C GLU A 35 -3.81 -16.16 -16.59
N GLU A 36 -4.22 -16.13 -15.31
CA GLU A 36 -4.01 -14.99 -14.42
C GLU A 36 -2.51 -14.83 -14.10
N ALA A 37 -1.80 -15.93 -13.88
CA ALA A 37 -0.36 -15.92 -13.62
C ALA A 37 0.46 -15.41 -14.83
N ALA A 38 0.11 -15.85 -16.05
CA ALA A 38 0.76 -15.38 -17.28
C ALA A 38 0.51 -13.88 -17.53
N THR A 39 -0.71 -13.41 -17.28
CA THR A 39 -1.07 -11.98 -17.38
C THR A 39 -0.29 -11.14 -16.38
N GLN A 40 -0.21 -11.60 -15.12
CA GLN A 40 0.53 -10.92 -14.07
C GLN A 40 2.02 -10.80 -14.39
N GLN A 41 2.64 -11.85 -14.93
CA GLN A 41 4.05 -11.82 -15.33
C GLN A 41 4.29 -10.79 -16.46
N GLY A 42 3.41 -10.75 -17.47
CA GLY A 42 3.50 -9.77 -18.56
C GLY A 42 3.38 -8.32 -18.08
N ASP A 43 2.48 -8.05 -17.13
CA ASP A 43 2.36 -6.75 -16.48
C ASP A 43 3.66 -6.38 -15.75
N CYS A 44 4.24 -7.31 -15.01
CA CYS A 44 5.48 -7.09 -14.27
C CYS A 44 6.66 -6.77 -15.18
N ASP A 45 6.78 -7.45 -16.31
CA ASP A 45 7.85 -7.18 -17.27
C ASP A 45 7.66 -5.81 -17.95
N ARG A 46 6.41 -5.40 -18.20
CA ARG A 46 6.10 -4.04 -18.68
C ARG A 46 6.43 -2.96 -17.66
N ILE A 47 6.17 -3.21 -16.38
CA ILE A 47 6.52 -2.30 -15.27
C ILE A 47 8.04 -2.17 -15.16
N ARG A 48 8.79 -3.25 -15.35
CA ARG A 48 10.26 -3.25 -15.30
C ARG A 48 10.88 -2.55 -16.50
N SER A 49 10.31 -2.70 -17.70
CA SER A 49 10.95 -2.34 -18.97
C SER A 49 11.02 -0.85 -19.31
N ASN A 50 10.65 0.06 -18.40
CA ASN A 50 10.62 1.51 -18.72
C ASN A 50 9.76 1.82 -19.95
N ASP A 51 8.68 1.08 -20.19
CA ASP A 51 7.79 1.31 -21.32
C ASP A 51 7.39 2.79 -21.41
N ALA A 52 7.54 3.38 -22.59
CA ALA A 52 7.23 4.79 -22.88
C ALA A 52 5.77 5.13 -22.54
N SER A 53 4.86 4.15 -22.51
CA SER A 53 3.48 4.36 -22.05
C SER A 53 3.33 4.56 -20.54
N ALA A 54 4.34 4.22 -19.73
CA ALA A 54 4.25 4.19 -18.27
C ALA A 54 4.21 5.57 -17.60
N ARG A 55 4.27 6.67 -18.38
CA ARG A 55 4.31 8.07 -17.91
C ARG A 55 5.28 8.21 -16.72
N VAL A 56 6.57 8.04 -16.99
CA VAL A 56 7.61 8.16 -15.98
C VAL A 56 7.81 9.63 -15.61
N VAL A 57 7.47 9.96 -14.37
CA VAL A 57 7.69 11.26 -13.75
C VAL A 57 9.01 11.23 -13.01
N ARG A 58 9.83 12.26 -13.20
CA ARG A 58 11.11 12.40 -12.48
C ARG A 58 10.88 13.24 -11.22
N LEU A 59 11.04 12.62 -10.06
CA LEU A 59 10.96 13.26 -8.76
C LEU A 59 12.37 13.48 -8.19
N ASP A 60 12.46 14.34 -7.17
CA ASP A 60 13.72 14.63 -6.46
C ASP A 60 14.86 15.14 -7.36
N LEU A 61 14.54 15.96 -8.37
CA LEU A 61 15.50 16.47 -9.36
C LEU A 61 16.70 17.23 -8.77
N LYS A 62 16.54 17.75 -7.54
CA LYS A 62 17.57 18.52 -6.82
C LYS A 62 17.99 17.82 -5.51
N GLY A 63 17.60 16.57 -5.31
CA GLY A 63 17.92 15.82 -4.10
C GLY A 63 19.35 15.33 -4.07
N THR A 64 19.85 15.08 -2.87
CA THR A 64 21.23 14.63 -2.63
C THR A 64 21.45 13.15 -2.95
N ARG A 65 20.38 12.36 -3.12
CA ARG A 65 20.46 10.91 -3.42
C ARG A 65 20.19 10.58 -4.89
N GLY A 66 19.90 11.59 -5.70
CA GLY A 66 19.60 11.43 -7.12
C GLY A 66 18.10 11.26 -7.39
N VAL A 67 17.78 11.21 -8.68
CA VAL A 67 16.41 11.24 -9.20
C VAL A 67 15.66 9.96 -8.85
N VAL A 68 14.38 10.11 -8.52
CA VAL A 68 13.43 9.00 -8.39
C VAL A 68 12.58 8.93 -9.66
N LEU A 69 12.54 7.75 -10.28
CA LEU A 69 11.68 7.49 -11.45
C LEU A 69 10.33 6.97 -10.98
N TYR A 70 9.32 7.83 -10.97
CA TYR A 70 7.97 7.51 -10.56
C TYR A 70 7.10 7.11 -11.75
N ARG A 71 6.60 5.87 -11.77
CA ARG A 71 5.73 5.37 -12.83
C ARG A 71 4.26 5.61 -12.48
N HIS A 72 3.67 6.72 -12.88
CA HIS A 72 2.32 7.08 -12.45
C HIS A 72 1.28 6.01 -12.82
N ALA A 73 1.32 5.52 -14.06
CA ALA A 73 0.39 4.51 -14.56
C ALA A 73 0.44 3.19 -13.75
N HIS A 74 1.58 2.88 -13.13
CA HIS A 74 1.68 1.71 -12.25
C HIS A 74 1.02 1.97 -10.90
N HIS A 75 1.20 3.16 -10.35
CA HIS A 75 0.78 3.50 -8.99
C HIS A 75 -0.71 3.85 -8.89
N GLU A 76 -1.32 4.35 -9.97
CA GLU A 76 -2.73 4.78 -9.97
C GLU A 76 -3.74 3.66 -9.69
N ALA A 77 -3.32 2.40 -9.77
CA ALA A 77 -4.16 1.23 -9.46
C ALA A 77 -3.98 0.70 -8.02
N TYR A 78 -3.16 1.34 -7.19
CA TYR A 78 -2.89 0.88 -5.83
C TYR A 78 -3.60 1.73 -4.78
N LEU A 79 -4.21 1.05 -3.82
CA LEU A 79 -4.64 1.63 -2.56
C LEU A 79 -3.61 1.28 -1.49
N ASN A 80 -3.27 2.24 -0.64
CA ASN A 80 -2.42 1.94 0.50
C ASN A 80 -3.18 1.01 1.45
N PRO A 81 -2.66 -0.20 1.75
CA PRO A 81 -3.40 -1.12 2.60
C PRO A 81 -3.25 -0.84 4.10
N GLY A 82 -2.38 0.08 4.54
CA GLY A 82 -2.15 0.40 5.95
C GLY A 82 -3.37 1.03 6.60
N ALA A 83 -3.92 0.41 7.66
CA ALA A 83 -5.17 0.87 8.28
C ALA A 83 -5.06 2.28 8.91
N ASP A 84 -3.85 2.69 9.22
CA ASP A 84 -3.44 3.97 9.81
C ASP A 84 -2.99 5.00 8.78
N PHE A 85 -3.02 4.69 7.48
CA PHE A 85 -2.61 5.64 6.46
C PHE A 85 -3.55 6.84 6.42
N PRO A 86 -3.05 8.08 6.55
CA PRO A 86 -3.88 9.27 6.74
C PRO A 86 -4.74 9.62 5.52
N HIS A 87 -4.36 9.14 4.33
CA HIS A 87 -5.01 9.46 3.07
C HIS A 87 -5.55 8.20 2.40
N GLN A 88 -6.43 7.49 3.09
CA GLN A 88 -7.09 6.29 2.54
C GLN A 88 -7.96 6.64 1.33
N GLY A 89 -7.59 6.12 0.17
CA GLY A 89 -8.43 6.14 -1.03
C GLY A 89 -9.53 5.07 -0.95
N GLN A 90 -10.59 5.26 -1.72
CA GLN A 90 -11.60 4.22 -1.95
C GLN A 90 -11.37 3.60 -3.33
N LYS A 91 -11.91 2.39 -3.55
CA LYS A 91 -11.87 1.77 -4.88
C LYS A 91 -12.60 2.67 -5.89
N GLY A 92 -11.96 2.99 -7.01
CA GLY A 92 -12.41 3.96 -8.01
C GLY A 92 -12.02 5.42 -7.68
N ALA A 93 -11.34 5.66 -6.56
CA ALA A 93 -10.85 6.95 -6.11
C ALA A 93 -9.39 6.86 -5.62
N GLU A 94 -8.61 5.96 -6.22
CA GLU A 94 -7.23 5.63 -5.87
C GLU A 94 -6.33 6.88 -5.91
N CYS A 95 -6.59 7.80 -6.84
CA CYS A 95 -5.84 9.05 -7.00
C CYS A 95 -5.76 9.87 -5.71
N ILE A 96 -6.78 9.82 -4.85
CA ILE A 96 -6.82 10.56 -3.57
C ILE A 96 -5.73 10.08 -2.62
N GLY A 97 -5.31 8.82 -2.74
CA GLY A 97 -4.26 8.25 -1.91
C GLY A 97 -2.96 9.04 -2.00
N CYS A 98 -2.68 9.67 -3.16
CA CYS A 98 -1.51 10.52 -3.36
C CYS A 98 -1.87 12.01 -3.53
N HIS A 99 -2.94 12.32 -4.26
CA HIS A 99 -3.42 13.67 -4.55
C HIS A 99 -4.47 14.12 -3.53
N HIS A 100 -4.13 14.06 -2.24
CA HIS A 100 -5.07 14.38 -1.17
C HIS A 100 -5.22 15.89 -0.93
N LYS A 101 -6.28 16.25 -0.21
CA LYS A 101 -6.44 17.57 0.43
C LYS A 101 -6.32 17.41 1.93
N ARG A 102 -5.69 18.37 2.61
CA ARG A 102 -5.67 18.39 4.07
C ARG A 102 -7.08 18.57 4.61
N GLY A 103 -7.51 17.65 5.49
CA GLY A 103 -8.76 17.78 6.24
C GLY A 103 -10.05 17.55 5.44
N GLU A 104 -9.98 17.08 4.19
CA GLU A 104 -11.16 16.81 3.37
C GLU A 104 -11.08 15.43 2.71
N SER A 105 -12.10 14.60 2.94
CA SER A 105 -12.36 13.34 2.24
C SER A 105 -13.39 13.52 1.12
N THR A 106 -13.40 14.69 0.47
CA THR A 106 -14.44 15.08 -0.51
C THR A 106 -14.47 14.21 -1.77
N GLY A 107 -13.55 13.24 -1.91
CA GLY A 107 -13.51 12.37 -3.07
C GLY A 107 -12.81 12.99 -4.28
N VAL A 108 -12.38 14.25 -4.21
CA VAL A 108 -11.81 14.99 -5.34
C VAL A 108 -10.30 15.15 -5.18
N PRO A 109 -9.48 14.57 -6.07
CA PRO A 109 -8.04 14.69 -5.98
C PRO A 109 -7.57 16.11 -6.33
N ILE A 110 -6.57 16.62 -5.61
CA ILE A 110 -5.89 17.87 -5.99
C ILE A 110 -4.76 17.56 -6.97
N LEU A 111 -4.94 17.98 -8.23
CA LEU A 111 -3.96 17.77 -9.30
C LEU A 111 -2.87 18.85 -9.35
N VAL A 112 -2.37 19.26 -8.18
CA VAL A 112 -1.20 20.15 -8.05
C VAL A 112 0.01 19.36 -7.59
N LYS A 113 1.21 19.90 -7.82
CA LYS A 113 2.45 19.29 -7.32
C LYS A 113 2.48 19.34 -5.80
N CYS A 114 3.01 18.29 -5.17
CA CYS A 114 3.15 18.20 -3.70
C CYS A 114 3.83 19.45 -3.12
N ILE A 115 4.85 19.97 -3.80
CA ILE A 115 5.61 21.16 -3.39
C ILE A 115 4.82 22.47 -3.38
N ALA A 116 3.59 22.49 -3.90
CA ALA A 116 2.70 23.64 -3.76
C ALA A 116 2.17 23.77 -2.33
N CYS A 117 2.16 22.69 -1.55
CA CYS A 117 1.74 22.67 -0.15
C CYS A 117 2.87 22.21 0.79
N HIS A 118 3.69 21.26 0.36
CA HIS A 118 4.82 20.72 1.11
C HIS A 118 6.13 21.29 0.57
N GLY A 119 6.49 22.51 0.98
CA GLY A 119 7.69 23.24 0.58
C GLY A 119 9.00 22.67 1.14
N GLY A 120 9.99 23.56 1.31
CA GLY A 120 11.27 23.23 1.93
C GLY A 120 11.14 23.03 3.44
N GLU A 121 12.13 22.41 4.07
CA GLU A 121 12.19 22.30 5.54
C GLU A 121 12.16 23.70 6.20
N SER A 122 11.44 23.82 7.32
CA SER A 122 11.18 25.08 8.04
C SER A 122 10.37 26.14 7.26
N ASP A 123 9.70 25.79 6.16
CA ASP A 123 8.79 26.71 5.48
C ASP A 123 7.54 26.93 6.35
N PRO A 124 7.22 28.18 6.77
CA PRO A 124 6.07 28.46 7.62
C PRO A 124 4.72 28.10 6.96
N GLY A 125 4.69 27.97 5.63
CA GLY A 125 3.51 27.53 4.89
C GLY A 125 3.27 26.02 4.93
N ASN A 126 4.21 25.21 5.43
CA ASN A 126 4.07 23.77 5.44
C ASN A 126 2.96 23.29 6.37
N PRO A 127 2.19 22.26 5.96
CA PRO A 127 1.27 21.61 6.85
C PRO A 127 2.01 20.91 8.00
N ARG A 128 1.24 20.60 9.04
CA ARG A 128 1.70 19.82 10.20
C ARG A 128 0.85 18.58 10.35
N ASN A 129 1.48 17.46 10.69
CA ASN A 129 0.76 16.22 10.97
C ASN A 129 0.00 16.31 12.32
N SER A 130 -0.67 15.24 12.72
CA SER A 130 -1.42 15.18 14.00
C SER A 130 -0.55 15.32 15.25
N GLU A 131 0.76 15.06 15.13
CA GLU A 131 1.74 15.19 16.21
C GLU A 131 2.35 16.60 16.28
N GLY A 132 1.98 17.47 15.32
CA GLY A 132 2.52 18.83 15.22
C GLY A 132 3.84 18.92 14.47
N ASP A 133 4.37 17.83 13.96
CA ASP A 133 5.57 17.82 13.13
C ASP A 133 5.30 18.45 11.77
N GLU A 134 6.30 19.15 11.24
CA GLU A 134 6.27 19.71 9.90
C GLU A 134 6.26 18.62 8.81
N GLU A 135 5.30 18.69 7.90
CA GLU A 135 5.23 17.86 6.71
C GLU A 135 5.81 18.62 5.52
N TRP A 136 7.12 18.80 5.51
CA TRP A 136 7.82 19.37 4.35
C TRP A 136 8.01 18.32 3.25
N SER A 137 8.39 18.75 2.04
CA SER A 137 8.44 17.91 0.83
C SER A 137 9.08 16.53 1.03
N LYS A 138 10.29 16.46 1.59
CA LYS A 138 11.01 15.19 1.78
C LYS A 138 10.24 14.24 2.69
N ARG A 139 9.73 14.73 3.82
CA ARG A 139 8.94 13.91 4.75
C ARG A 139 7.66 13.45 4.07
N ALA A 140 6.93 14.36 3.43
CA ALA A 140 5.68 14.06 2.72
C ALA A 140 5.88 12.95 1.66
N PHE A 141 6.93 13.04 0.83
CA PHE A 141 7.23 11.98 -0.15
C PHE A 141 7.62 10.66 0.52
N HIS A 142 8.48 10.68 1.54
CA HIS A 142 8.93 9.44 2.19
C HIS A 142 7.81 8.75 2.96
N ASP A 143 7.04 9.47 3.75
CA ASP A 143 5.95 8.89 4.55
C ASP A 143 4.88 8.30 3.62
N LEU A 144 4.55 9.01 2.53
CA LEU A 144 3.58 8.54 1.54
C LEU A 144 4.06 7.30 0.78
N CYS A 145 5.22 7.39 0.12
CA CYS A 145 5.73 6.33 -0.74
C CYS A 145 6.18 5.11 0.07
N ILE A 146 7.01 5.32 1.09
CA ILE A 146 7.58 4.23 1.89
C ILE A 146 6.49 3.61 2.76
N GLY A 147 5.56 4.40 3.30
CA GLY A 147 4.41 3.90 4.06
C GLY A 147 3.57 2.92 3.23
N CYS A 148 3.20 3.31 2.00
CA CYS A 148 2.45 2.44 1.09
C CYS A 148 3.22 1.18 0.69
N HIS A 149 4.51 1.31 0.38
CA HIS A 149 5.35 0.18 0.00
C HIS A 149 5.53 -0.82 1.15
N ARG A 150 5.78 -0.35 2.38
CA ARG A 150 5.87 -1.20 3.57
C ARG A 150 4.57 -1.95 3.83
N ALA A 151 3.45 -1.23 3.87
CA ALA A 151 2.15 -1.84 4.11
C ALA A 151 1.80 -2.88 3.03
N SER A 152 2.14 -2.60 1.76
CA SER A 152 1.93 -3.55 0.66
C SER A 152 2.80 -4.81 0.81
N ASN A 153 4.06 -4.65 1.21
CA ASN A 153 4.97 -5.77 1.46
C ASN A 153 4.51 -6.62 2.65
N GLU A 154 4.10 -6.00 3.75
CA GLU A 154 3.62 -6.68 4.96
C GLU A 154 2.38 -7.52 4.70
N LYS A 155 1.47 -7.04 3.83
CA LYS A 155 0.26 -7.77 3.44
C LYS A 155 0.45 -8.72 2.25
N GLY A 156 1.65 -8.78 1.66
CA GLY A 156 1.91 -9.60 0.48
C GLY A 156 1.11 -9.14 -0.76
N LEU A 157 0.79 -7.84 -0.85
CA LEU A 157 -0.01 -7.26 -1.93
C LEU A 157 0.82 -6.66 -3.07
N ALA A 158 2.15 -6.74 -2.98
CA ALA A 158 3.02 -6.30 -4.05
C ALA A 158 2.86 -7.23 -5.27
N LYS A 159 2.47 -6.69 -6.43
CA LYS A 159 2.08 -7.50 -7.60
C LYS A 159 3.24 -8.21 -8.28
N CYS A 160 4.45 -7.65 -8.21
CA CYS A 160 5.59 -8.12 -9.00
C CYS A 160 6.74 -8.56 -8.12
N ASP A 161 7.40 -7.59 -7.51
CA ASP A 161 8.47 -7.76 -6.54
C ASP A 161 8.08 -7.03 -5.27
N LYS A 162 8.86 -7.21 -4.20
CA LYS A 162 8.71 -6.36 -3.01
C LYS A 162 8.82 -4.89 -3.43
N ALA A 163 7.85 -4.09 -2.98
CA ALA A 163 7.86 -2.66 -3.19
C ALA A 163 9.11 -2.04 -2.52
N PRO A 164 9.78 -1.09 -3.17
CA PRO A 164 11.07 -0.59 -2.71
C PRO A 164 10.92 0.23 -1.42
N VAL A 165 11.74 -0.05 -0.41
CA VAL A 165 11.69 0.64 0.89
C VAL A 165 13.06 1.15 1.33
N ALA A 166 14.14 0.70 0.68
CA ALA A 166 15.47 1.19 0.90
C ALA A 166 15.79 2.37 -0.03
N CYS A 167 16.71 3.24 0.40
CA CYS A 167 16.97 4.48 -0.32
C CYS A 167 17.51 4.26 -1.73
N ASN A 168 18.37 3.26 -1.93
CA ASN A 168 18.98 2.92 -3.22
C ASN A 168 18.04 2.11 -4.14
N GLU A 169 16.88 1.70 -3.65
CA GLU A 169 15.86 1.05 -4.47
C GLU A 169 14.93 2.09 -5.13
N CYS A 170 14.77 3.26 -4.49
CA CYS A 170 14.01 4.39 -5.04
C CYS A 170 14.92 5.41 -5.74
N HIS A 171 16.08 5.69 -5.17
CA HIS A 171 17.08 6.62 -5.68
C HIS A 171 18.28 5.85 -6.25
N GLY A 172 19.03 6.49 -7.15
CA GLY A 172 20.20 5.86 -7.77
C GLY A 172 20.08 5.66 -9.28
N PHE A 173 19.00 6.16 -9.88
CA PHE A 173 18.94 6.35 -11.32
C PHE A 173 19.85 7.53 -11.69
N THR A 174 21.09 7.22 -12.04
CA THR A 174 21.97 8.17 -12.72
C THR A 174 21.38 8.43 -14.11
N THR A 175 21.13 9.70 -14.40
CA THR A 175 20.83 10.11 -15.77
C THR A 175 22.07 9.84 -16.61
N GLN A 176 22.00 8.87 -17.52
CA GLN A 176 22.90 8.83 -18.66
C GLN A 176 22.61 10.02 -19.56
#